data_AF-A0A1C4WFP1-F1
#
_entry.id   AF-A0A1C4WFP1-F1
#
_cell.length_a   1.000
_cell.length_b   1.000
_cell.length_c   1.000
_cell.angle_alpha   90.00
_cell.angle_beta   90.00
_cell.angle_gamma   90.00
#
_symmetry.space_group_name_H-M   'P 1'
#
loop_
_entity.id
_entity.type
_entity.pdbx_description
1 polymer ?
#
loop_
_entity_poly.entity_id
_entity_poly.type
_entity_poly.pdbx_seq_one_letter_code
_entity_poly.pdbx_strand_id
1 'polypeptide(L)' 'MTDLTGAIWRKSTRSGDNGGNCVEVATNIPGIVAVRDSKNIGGAALRFDRCAWLLFTAAVKSAARPGT' A
#
# COMPACT_ATOMS: atom_id res chain seq x y z
N MET A 1 -3.24 -18.37 -5.11
CA MET A 1 -3.70 -16.98 -4.91
C MET A 1 -3.58 -16.67 -3.44
N THR A 2 -2.68 -15.80 -3.01
CA THR A 2 -2.44 -15.58 -1.57
C THR A 2 -3.69 -15.00 -0.93
N ASP A 3 -4.20 -15.73 0.06
CA ASP A 3 -5.36 -15.31 0.83
C ASP A 3 -5.03 -14.08 1.69
N LEU A 4 -5.89 -13.06 1.61
CA LEU A 4 -5.78 -11.81 2.39
C LEU A 4 -6.84 -11.74 3.50
N THR A 5 -7.56 -12.83 3.76
CA THR A 5 -8.66 -12.88 4.74
C THR A 5 -8.22 -12.46 6.15
N GLY A 6 -6.94 -12.66 6.52
CA GLY A 6 -6.35 -12.18 7.79
C GLY A 6 -5.65 -10.82 7.74
N ALA A 7 -5.79 -10.05 6.66
CA ALA A 7 -5.12 -8.75 6.52
C ALA A 7 -5.68 -7.72 7.52
N ILE A 8 -4.79 -7.12 8.32
CA ILE A 8 -5.10 -5.96 9.16
C ILE A 8 -4.75 -4.71 8.37
N TRP A 9 -5.77 -4.06 7.82
CA TRP A 9 -5.63 -2.88 6.97
C TRP A 9 -5.44 -1.62 7.79
N ARG A 10 -4.37 -0.88 7.50
CA ARG A 10 -4.14 0.47 8.01
C ARG A 10 -4.36 1.48 6.90
N LYS A 11 -5.32 2.37 7.10
CA LYS A 11 -5.59 3.50 6.20
C LYS A 11 -4.51 4.57 6.30
N SER A 12 -4.09 5.13 5.17
CA SER A 12 -3.15 6.27 5.14
C SER A 12 -3.80 7.52 5.72
N THR A 13 -3.05 8.28 6.53
CA THR A 13 -3.48 9.59 7.06
C THR A 13 -3.59 10.67 5.98
N ARG A 14 -3.09 10.40 4.77
CA ARG A 14 -3.26 11.26 3.58
C ARG A 14 -4.56 10.96 2.82
N SER A 15 -5.36 10.00 3.31
CA SER A 15 -6.71 9.74 2.82
C SER A 15 -7.66 10.74 3.48
N GLY A 16 -8.22 11.67 2.71
CA GLY A 16 -9.14 12.70 3.20
C GLY A 16 -10.23 13.02 2.18
N ASP A 17 -11.26 13.71 2.65
CA ASP A 17 -12.50 13.96 1.90
C ASP A 17 -12.34 14.92 0.70
N ASN A 18 -11.22 15.65 0.64
CA ASN A 18 -10.91 16.60 -0.45
C ASN A 18 -10.36 15.91 -1.73
N GLY A 19 -10.81 14.71 -2.06
CA GLY A 19 -10.42 14.04 -3.31
C GLY A 19 -9.04 13.37 -3.29
N GLY A 20 -8.48 13.07 -2.11
CA GLY A 20 -7.22 12.32 -2.01
C GLY A 20 -7.30 10.90 -2.59
N ASN A 21 -6.16 10.39 -3.05
CA ASN A 21 -6.00 8.98 -3.42
C ASN A 21 -5.91 8.12 -2.15
N CYS A 22 -7.07 7.64 -1.70
CA CYS A 22 -7.20 6.90 -0.45
C CYS A 22 -6.62 5.48 -0.59
N VAL A 23 -5.61 5.16 0.21
CA VAL A 23 -4.94 3.85 0.17
C VAL A 23 -4.89 3.22 1.56
N GLU A 24 -5.01 1.90 1.61
CA GLU A 24 -4.78 1.10 2.81
C GLU A 24 -3.66 0.09 2.56
N VAL A 25 -2.88 -0.18 3.60
CA VAL A 25 -1.77 -1.14 3.54
C VAL A 25 -1.90 -2.14 4.67
N ALA A 26 -1.64 -3.42 4.37
CA ALA A 26 -1.52 -4.48 5.37
C ALA A 26 -0.11 -5.08 5.32
N THR A 27 0.56 -5.14 6.48
CA THR A 27 1.93 -5.65 6.64
C THR A 27 2.02 -6.81 7.62
N ASN A 28 0.89 -7.26 8.18
CA ASN A 28 0.81 -8.34 9.16
C ASN A 28 0.85 -9.74 8.52
N ILE A 29 0.80 -9.83 7.20
CA ILE A 29 0.87 -11.10 6.48
C ILE A 29 2.36 -11.47 6.29
N PRO A 30 2.79 -12.67 6.69
CA PRO A 30 4.17 -13.11 6.48
C PRO A 30 4.58 -13.04 5.01
N GLY A 31 5.72 -12.39 4.75
CA GLY A 31 6.30 -12.26 3.41
C GLY A 31 5.59 -11.31 2.45
N ILE A 32 4.44 -10.73 2.81
CA ILE A 32 3.63 -9.95 1.88
C ILE A 32 3.28 -8.58 2.46
N VAL A 33 3.38 -7.57 1.61
CA VAL A 33 2.76 -6.26 1.82
C VAL A 33 1.62 -6.12 0.82
N ALA A 34 0.40 -5.96 1.32
CA ALA A 34 -0.77 -5.78 0.48
C ALA A 34 -1.19 -4.30 0.47
N VAL A 35 -1.58 -3.79 -0.70
CA VAL A 35 -2.06 -2.42 -0.88
C VAL A 35 -3.39 -2.47 -1.62
N ARG A 36 -4.39 -1.74 -1.13
CA ARG A 36 -5.68 -1.60 -1.80
C ARG A 36 -6.16 -0.16 -1.81
N ASP A 37 -7.08 0.12 -2.72
CA ASP A 37 -7.85 1.35 -2.74
C ASP A 37 -8.89 1.33 -1.62
N SER A 38 -8.86 2.32 -0.72
CA SER A 38 -9.86 2.42 0.35
C SER A 38 -11.27 2.64 -0.19
N LYS A 39 -11.43 3.19 -1.40
CA LYS A 39 -12.74 3.46 -2.01
C LYS A 39 -13.32 2.23 -2.70
N ASN A 40 -12.50 1.21 -2.96
CA ASN A 40 -12.90 -0.03 -3.61
C ASN A 40 -12.46 -1.26 -2.79
N ILE A 41 -13.05 -1.41 -1.60
CA ILE A 41 -12.70 -2.47 -0.63
C ILE A 41 -12.87 -3.89 -1.22
N GLY A 42 -13.86 -4.09 -2.09
CA GLY A 42 -14.11 -5.37 -2.78
C GLY A 42 -13.27 -5.58 -4.05
N GLY A 43 -12.49 -4.57 -4.46
CA GLY A 43 -11.63 -4.63 -5.64
C GLY A 43 -10.35 -5.43 -5.41
N ALA A 44 -9.55 -5.55 -6.47
CA ALA A 44 -8.27 -6.24 -6.39
C ALA A 44 -7.26 -5.48 -5.52
N ALA A 45 -6.54 -6.21 -4.68
CA ALA A 45 -5.40 -5.69 -3.92
C ALA A 45 -4.08 -6.05 -4.62
N LEU A 46 -3.18 -5.07 -4.68
CA LEU A 46 -1.78 -5.27 -5.08
C LEU A 46 -1.04 -6.01 -3.96
N ARG A 47 -0.15 -6.92 -4.33
CA ARG A 47 0.65 -7.72 -3.39
C ARG A 47 2.11 -7.60 -3.76
N PHE A 48 2.94 -7.27 -2.78
CA PHE A 48 4.38 -7.15 -2.93
C PHE A 48 5.06 -8.12 -1.99
N ASP A 49 6.17 -8.71 -2.42
CA ASP A 49 7.16 -9.23 -1.50
C ASP A 49 7.71 -8.08 -0.61
N ARG A 50 8.18 -8.40 0.59
CA ARG A 50 8.70 -7.40 1.53
C ARG A 50 9.90 -6.62 0.96
N CYS A 51 10.83 -7.28 0.29
CA CYS A 51 11.98 -6.63 -0.32
C CYS A 51 11.56 -5.74 -1.49
N ALA A 52 10.63 -6.21 -2.32
CA ALA A 52 10.07 -5.41 -3.41
C ALA A 52 9.36 -4.15 -2.90
N TRP A 53 8.62 -4.25 -1.80
CA TRP A 53 7.97 -3.10 -1.16
C TRP A 53 8.97 -2.06 -0.64
N LEU A 54 10.06 -2.51 -0.02
CA LEU A 54 11.12 -1.61 0.46
C LEU A 54 11.80 -0.88 -0.70
N LEU A 55 12.14 -1.59 -1.78
CA LEU A 55 12.75 -0.98 -2.97
C LEU A 55 11.79 0.01 -3.65
N PHE A 56 10.52 -0.37 -3.80
CA PHE A 56 9.49 0.49 -4.38
C PHE A 56 9.33 1.80 -3.59
N THR A 57 9.17 1.71 -2.26
CA THR A 57 8.97 2.90 -1.43
C THR A 57 10.22 3.78 -1.35
N ALA A 58 11.41 3.20 -1.41
CA ALA A 58 12.66 3.95 -1.51
C ALA A 58 12.73 4.73 -2.84
N ALA A 59 12.44 4.07 -3.96
CA ALA A 59 12.44 4.70 -5.28
C ALA A 59 11.42 5.85 -5.38
N VAL A 60 10.19 5.63 -4.86
CA VAL A 60 9.15 6.67 -4.85
C VAL A 60 9.56 7.88 -4.02
N LYS A 61 10.17 7.68 -2.85
CA LYS A 61 10.66 8.78 -1.99
C LYS A 61 11.77 9.57 -2.67
N SER A 62 12.69 8.89 -3.35
CA SER A 62 13.76 9.55 -4.12
C SER A 62 13.18 10.36 -5.28
N ALA A 63 12.25 9.79 -6.05
CA ALA A 63 11.60 10.49 -7.15
C ALA A 63 10.77 11.71 -6.69
N ALA A 64 10.17 11.64 -5.50
CA ALA A 64 9.39 12.74 -4.92
C ALA A 64 10.25 13.90 -4.40
N ARG A 65 11.58 13.75 -4.32
CA ARG A 65 12.51 14.81 -3.91
C ARG A 65 13.33 15.26 -5.13
N PRO A 66 12.81 16.17 -5.97
CA PRO A 66 13.56 16.67 -7.10
C PRO A 66 14.73 17.53 -6.59
N GLY A 67 15.97 17.06 -6.73
CA GLY A 67 17.15 17.83 -6.30
C GLY A 67 18.43 17.05 -5.96
N THR A 68 18.69 15.88 -6.54
CA THR A 68 20.05 15.31 -6.64
C THR A 68 20.40 15.11 -8.09
#